data_AF-A0A438JTB7-F1
#
_entry.id   AF-A0A438JTB7-F1
#
_cell.length_a   1.000
_cell.length_b   1.000
_cell.length_c   1.000
_cell.angle_alpha   90.00
_cell.angle_beta   90.00
_cell.angle_gamma   90.00
#
_symmetry.space_group_name_H-M   'P 1'
#
loop_
_entity.id
_entity.type
_entity.pdbx_description
1 polymer ?
#
loop_
_entity_poly.entity_id
_entity_poly.type
_entity_poly.pdbx_seq_one_letter_code
_entity_poly.pdbx_strand_id
1 'polypeptide(L)'
;MHSSRVPQLAVIGFSESVSNLYTSEMRSRWLAEFLDGTFKLPSIKEMEKDAERWDQYLKRCSEKHYRRSCIAALHIWYNDQLCKDMGWNPKRKKGFFAELFEPYGPLDYRPIS
;
A
#
# COMPACT_ATOMS: atom_id res chain seq x y z
N MET A 1 16.16 7.10 16.53
CA MET A 1 16.28 8.22 15.57
C MET A 1 15.13 9.18 15.84
N HIS A 2 15.39 10.45 16.20
CA HIS A 2 14.34 11.46 16.20
C HIS A 2 14.07 11.86 14.75
N SER A 3 12.93 11.44 14.20
CA SER A 3 12.49 11.84 12.86
C SER A 3 12.24 13.35 12.87
N SER A 4 13.04 14.10 12.12
CA SER A 4 12.82 15.54 11.94
C SER A 4 11.53 15.75 11.16
N ARG A 5 10.54 16.39 11.79
CA ARG A 5 9.20 16.59 11.21
C ARG A 5 9.27 17.65 10.11
N VAL A 6 9.25 17.21 8.86
CA VAL A 6 8.99 18.09 7.70
C VAL A 6 7.48 18.09 7.46
N PRO A 7 6.75 19.18 7.78
CA PRO A 7 5.31 19.23 7.52
C PRO A 7 5.06 19.26 6.01
N GLN A 8 3.94 18.64 5.58
CA GLN A 8 3.42 18.72 4.20
C GLN A 8 4.36 18.13 3.12
N LEU A 9 5.12 17.08 3.45
CA LEU A 9 5.95 16.36 2.50
C LEU A 9 5.45 14.92 2.35
N ALA A 10 5.17 14.51 1.11
CA ALA A 10 4.91 13.11 0.75
C ALA A 10 6.04 12.60 -0.14
N VAL A 11 6.53 11.38 0.13
CA VAL A 11 7.57 10.72 -0.68
C VAL A 11 6.95 9.53 -1.39
N ILE A 12 6.95 9.55 -2.71
CA ILE A 12 6.47 8.44 -3.56
C ILE A 12 7.67 7.91 -4.37
N GLY A 13 7.84 6.58 -4.41
CA GLY A 13 8.85 5.93 -5.25
C GLY A 13 10.15 5.50 -4.56
N PHE A 14 10.25 5.62 -3.24
CA PHE A 14 11.46 5.20 -2.49
C PHE A 14 11.60 3.67 -2.34
N SER A 15 10.50 2.91 -2.45
CA SER A 15 10.46 1.44 -2.30
C SER A 15 10.21 0.75 -3.66
N GLU A 16 11.35 0.30 -4.21
CA GLU A 16 11.70 -0.61 -5.32
C GLU A 16 10.98 -0.63 -6.69
N SER A 17 11.86 -0.65 -7.70
CA SER A 17 11.78 -0.92 -9.14
C SER A 17 10.87 -0.04 -10.01
N VAL A 18 11.51 0.59 -10.99
CA VAL A 18 10.92 1.28 -12.16
C VAL A 18 9.91 0.41 -12.91
N SER A 19 9.93 -0.92 -12.70
CA SER A 19 9.06 -1.89 -13.38
C SER A 19 7.66 -2.12 -12.79
N ASN A 20 7.20 -1.33 -11.81
CA ASN A 20 5.81 -1.45 -11.32
C ASN A 20 5.04 -0.12 -11.41
N LEU A 21 4.85 0.38 -12.63
CA LEU A 21 4.06 1.59 -12.94
C LEU A 21 2.72 1.65 -12.19
N TYR A 22 2.09 0.47 -12.03
CA TYR A 22 0.82 0.29 -11.35
C TYR A 22 0.85 0.64 -9.84
N THR A 23 1.94 0.35 -9.12
CA THR A 23 2.03 0.71 -7.69
C THR A 23 2.30 2.20 -7.50
N SER A 24 3.01 2.83 -8.43
CA SER A 24 3.17 4.29 -8.46
C SER A 24 1.84 4.98 -8.74
N GLU A 25 1.02 4.46 -9.65
CA GLU A 25 -0.34 4.98 -9.91
C GLU A 25 -1.21 4.93 -8.65
N MET A 26 -1.25 3.79 -7.95
CA MET A 26 -2.08 3.64 -6.74
C MET A 26 -1.66 4.62 -5.63
N ARG A 27 -0.35 4.81 -5.43
CA ARG A 27 0.19 5.77 -4.46
C ARG A 27 -0.13 7.22 -4.85
N SER A 28 -0.03 7.56 -6.14
CA SER A 28 -0.41 8.88 -6.65
C SER A 28 -1.90 9.16 -6.46
N ARG A 29 -2.77 8.16 -6.68
CA ARG A 29 -4.21 8.26 -6.43
C ARG A 29 -4.51 8.47 -4.94
N TRP A 30 -3.93 7.65 -4.07
CA TRP A 30 -4.07 7.81 -2.62
C TRP A 30 -3.63 9.19 -2.13
N LEU A 31 -2.53 9.72 -2.68
CA LEU A 31 -2.08 11.08 -2.36
C LEU A 31 -3.07 12.14 -2.85
N ALA A 32 -3.62 12.00 -4.05
CA ALA A 32 -4.62 12.93 -4.58
C ALA A 32 -5.88 12.95 -3.70
N GLU A 33 -6.39 11.77 -3.33
CA GLU A 33 -7.52 11.59 -2.42
C GLU A 33 -7.25 12.22 -1.04
N PHE A 34 -6.04 12.03 -0.50
CA PHE A 34 -5.63 12.69 0.75
C PHE A 34 -5.66 14.21 0.64
N LEU A 35 -5.12 14.76 -0.45
CA LEU A 35 -5.07 16.21 -0.70
C LEU A 35 -6.46 16.80 -0.93
N ASP A 36 -7.37 16.03 -1.53
CA ASP A 36 -8.79 16.38 -1.68
C ASP A 36 -9.58 16.27 -0.35
N GLY A 37 -8.95 15.71 0.69
CA GLY A 37 -9.51 15.59 2.03
C GLY A 37 -10.54 14.47 2.18
N THR A 38 -10.55 13.49 1.26
CA THR A 38 -11.51 12.37 1.28
C THR A 38 -11.29 11.43 2.46
N PHE A 39 -10.07 11.41 3.01
CA PHE A 39 -9.75 10.76 4.27
C PHE A 39 -8.72 11.57 5.09
N LYS A 40 -8.54 11.19 6.35
CA LYS A 40 -7.57 11.82 7.27
C LYS A 40 -6.52 10.83 7.68
N LEU A 41 -5.29 11.31 7.81
CA LEU A 41 -4.22 10.51 8.39
C LEU A 41 -4.50 10.22 9.87
N PRO A 42 -4.04 9.07 10.39
CA PRO A 42 -4.08 8.79 11.81
C PRO A 42 -3.14 9.73 12.57
N SER A 43 -3.16 9.67 13.89
CA SER A 43 -2.27 10.50 14.71
C SER A 43 -0.80 10.17 14.45
N ILE A 44 0.09 11.15 14.67
CA ILE A 44 1.53 10.97 14.47
C ILE A 44 2.06 9.73 15.22
N LYS A 45 1.58 9.51 16.45
CA LYS A 45 1.96 8.36 17.29
C LYS A 45 1.55 7.03 16.65
N GLU A 46 0.39 6.98 16.00
CA GLU A 46 -0.07 5.78 15.29
C GLU A 46 0.74 5.54 14.03
N MET A 47 1.09 6.59 13.29
CA MET A 47 1.96 6.49 12.11
C MET A 47 3.37 6.01 12.48
N GLU A 48 3.96 6.55 13.56
CA GLU A 48 5.27 6.12 14.07
C GLU A 48 5.25 4.63 14.47
N LYS A 49 4.19 4.21 15.17
CA LYS A 49 4.01 2.81 15.58
C LYS A 49 3.84 1.87 14.38
N ASP A 50 3.11 2.30 13.34
CA ASP A 50 2.95 1.51 12.12
C ASP A 50 4.29 1.36 11.38
N ALA A 51 5.06 2.45 11.27
CA ALA A 51 6.41 2.42 10.67
C ALA A 51 7.36 1.46 11.41
N GLU A 52 7.36 1.46 12.75
CA GLU A 52 8.15 0.51 13.55
C GLU A 52 7.71 -0.94 13.31
N ARG A 53 6.39 -1.19 13.22
CA ARG A 53 5.85 -2.51 12.93
C ARG A 53 6.29 -3.01 11.54
N TRP A 54 6.28 -2.13 10.54
CA TRP A 54 6.76 -2.43 9.19
C TRP A 54 8.24 -2.77 9.15
N ASP A 55 9.07 -1.98 9.83
CA ASP A 55 10.51 -2.23 9.93
C ASP A 55 10.80 -3.62 10.55
N GLN A 56 10.13 -3.96 11.65
CA GLN A 56 10.25 -5.28 12.28
C GLN A 56 9.77 -6.42 11.36
N TYR A 57 8.64 -6.21 10.68
CA TYR A 57 8.10 -7.20 9.74
C TYR A 57 9.06 -7.46 8.57
N LEU A 58 9.58 -6.40 7.95
CA LEU A 58 10.53 -6.50 6.83
C LEU A 58 11.84 -7.17 7.26
N LYS A 59 12.36 -6.85 8.44
CA LYS A 59 13.54 -7.53 9.00
C LYS A 59 13.30 -9.04 9.14
N ARG A 60 12.17 -9.44 9.71
CA ARG A 60 11.78 -10.86 9.84
C ARG A 60 11.61 -11.57 8.50
N CYS A 61 11.09 -10.86 7.49
CA CYS A 61 10.95 -11.38 6.13
C CYS A 61 12.30 -11.50 5.39
N SER A 62 13.27 -10.64 5.71
CA SER A 62 14.61 -10.65 5.09
C SER A 62 15.53 -11.76 5.62
N GLU A 63 15.43 -12.14 6.90
CA GLU A 63 16.28 -13.15 7.54
C GLU A 63 16.05 -14.59 6.99
N LYS A 64 14.88 -14.87 6.42
CA LYS A 64 14.53 -16.18 5.87
C LYS A 64 14.32 -16.09 4.36
N HIS A 65 15.41 -16.17 3.59
CA HIS A 65 15.44 -16.43 2.14
C HIS A 65 14.19 -15.94 1.38
N TYR A 66 14.19 -14.64 1.10
CA TYR A 66 13.33 -13.88 0.17
C TYR A 66 12.68 -14.73 -0.93
N ARG A 67 11.49 -15.29 -0.66
CA ARG A 67 10.65 -15.91 -1.70
C ARG A 67 9.87 -14.80 -2.39
N ARG A 68 9.99 -14.69 -3.73
CA ARG A 68 9.22 -13.76 -4.60
C ARG A 68 7.73 -13.68 -4.24
N SER A 69 7.14 -14.78 -3.79
CA SER A 69 5.74 -14.87 -3.34
C SER A 69 5.40 -13.98 -2.13
N CYS A 70 6.34 -13.77 -1.19
CA CYS A 70 6.15 -12.90 -0.03
C CYS A 70 6.06 -11.42 -0.44
N ILE A 71 6.88 -11.01 -1.41
CA ILE A 71 6.86 -9.64 -1.96
C ILE A 71 5.56 -9.39 -2.73
N ALA A 72 5.10 -10.35 -3.53
CA ALA A 72 3.82 -10.24 -4.22
C ALA A 72 2.64 -10.12 -3.22
N ALA A 73 2.60 -10.96 -2.19
CA ALA A 73 1.58 -10.88 -1.13
C ALA A 73 1.64 -9.56 -0.35
N LEU A 74 2.86 -9.06 -0.09
CA LEU A 74 3.08 -7.77 0.55
C LEU A 74 2.56 -6.60 -0.31
N HIS A 75 2.83 -6.60 -1.61
CA HIS A 75 2.32 -5.59 -2.53
C HIS A 75 0.79 -5.61 -2.62
N ILE A 76 0.19 -6.80 -2.68
CA ILE A 76 -1.26 -6.99 -2.65
C ILE A 76 -1.84 -6.36 -1.38
N TRP A 77 -1.33 -6.78 -0.21
CA TRP A 77 -1.80 -6.32 1.08
C TRP A 77 -1.66 -4.79 1.21
N TYR A 78 -0.55 -4.24 0.72
CA TYR A 78 -0.30 -2.80 0.75
C TYR A 78 -1.31 -2.02 -0.10
N ASN A 79 -1.59 -2.47 -1.32
CA ASN A 79 -2.60 -1.82 -2.18
C ASN A 79 -4.02 -1.95 -1.57
N ASP A 80 -4.34 -3.07 -0.92
CA ASP A 80 -5.64 -3.23 -0.24
C ASP A 80 -5.79 -2.26 0.93
N GLN A 81 -4.70 -1.96 1.64
CA GLN A 81 -4.71 -0.95 2.70
C GLN A 81 -4.98 0.44 2.13
N LEU A 82 -4.31 0.83 1.03
CA LEU A 82 -4.58 2.10 0.36
C LEU A 82 -6.04 2.20 -0.11
N CYS A 83 -6.61 1.11 -0.64
CA CYS A 83 -8.02 1.07 -1.02
C CYS A 83 -8.93 1.32 0.17
N LYS A 84 -8.66 0.70 1.33
CA LYS A 84 -9.46 0.94 2.54
C LYS A 84 -9.39 2.38 3.02
N ASP A 85 -8.21 2.98 3.00
CA ASP A 85 -8.03 4.37 3.41
C ASP A 85 -8.87 5.33 2.54
N MET A 86 -8.91 5.08 1.23
CA MET A 86 -9.72 5.84 0.27
C MET A 86 -11.22 5.46 0.29
N GLY A 87 -11.64 4.48 1.10
CA GLY A 87 -13.01 3.95 1.08
C GLY A 87 -13.37 3.12 -0.17
N TRP A 88 -12.37 2.71 -0.96
CA TRP A 88 -12.55 1.86 -2.13
C TRP A 88 -12.68 0.40 -1.71
N ASN A 89 -13.38 -0.40 -2.52
CA ASN A 89 -13.51 -1.83 -2.25
C ASN A 89 -12.18 -2.55 -2.47
N PRO A 90 -11.59 -3.17 -1.42
CA PRO A 90 -10.35 -3.93 -1.57
C PRO A 90 -10.56 -5.30 -2.25
N LYS A 91 -11.81 -5.75 -2.44
CA LYS A 91 -12.10 -6.96 -3.22
C LYS A 91 -12.01 -6.61 -4.71
N ARG A 92 -10.99 -7.18 -5.34
CA ARG A 92 -10.49 -6.80 -6.68
C ARG A 92 -11.19 -7.56 -7.79
N LYS A 93 -11.75 -8.73 -7.49
CA LYS A 93 -12.53 -9.55 -8.41
C LYS A 93 -13.92 -9.89 -7.85
N LYS A 94 -14.88 -10.11 -8.74
CA LYS A 94 -16.22 -10.57 -8.37
C LYS A 94 -16.15 -12.07 -8.03
N GLY A 95 -16.23 -12.38 -6.74
CA GLY A 95 -16.36 -13.75 -6.23
C GLY A 95 -15.12 -14.27 -5.50
N PHE A 96 -15.34 -15.15 -4.52
CA PHE A 96 -14.31 -15.66 -3.60
C PHE A 96 -13.19 -16.46 -4.30
N PHE A 97 -13.54 -17.28 -5.29
CA PHE A 97 -12.57 -18.09 -6.03
C PHE A 97 -11.74 -17.28 -7.01
N ALA A 98 -12.34 -16.28 -7.67
CA ALA A 98 -11.62 -15.39 -8.59
C ALA A 98 -10.55 -14.57 -7.83
N GLU A 99 -10.88 -14.10 -6.62
CA GLU A 99 -9.93 -13.39 -5.75
C GLU A 99 -8.74 -14.27 -5.32
N LEU A 100 -8.93 -15.59 -5.21
CA LEU A 100 -7.89 -16.50 -4.72
C LEU A 100 -6.99 -17.09 -5.82
N PHE A 101 -7.53 -17.28 -7.03
CA PHE A 101 -6.88 -18.09 -8.07
C PHE A 101 -6.55 -17.36 -9.38
N GLU A 102 -7.14 -16.19 -9.66
CA GLU A 102 -6.86 -15.47 -10.91
C GLU A 102 -5.64 -14.54 -10.78
N PRO A 103 -4.82 -14.40 -11.85
CA PRO A 103 -3.74 -13.42 -11.87
C PRO A 103 -4.31 -11.99 -11.83
N TYR A 104 -3.62 -11.13 -11.06
CA TYR A 104 -4.02 -9.75 -10.81
C TYR A 104 -3.65 -8.82 -11.97
N GLY A 105 -4.53 -7.87 -12.31
CA GLY A 105 -4.30 -6.87 -13.34
C GLY A 105 -4.69 -5.43 -12.93
N PRO A 106 -4.21 -4.40 -13.66
CA PRO A 106 -4.49 -3.00 -13.35
C PRO A 106 -5.99 -2.63 -13.34
N LEU A 107 -6.80 -3.38 -14.10
CA LEU A 107 -8.23 -3.13 -14.25
C LEU A 107 -9.05 -3.51 -13.00
N ASP A 108 -8.46 -4.24 -12.06
CA ASP A 108 -9.12 -4.74 -10.86
C ASP A 108 -9.28 -3.65 -9.76
N TYR A 109 -8.73 -2.45 -9.98
CA TYR A 109 -8.68 -1.36 -8.99
C TYR A 109 -9.48 -0.12 -9.43
N ARG A 110 -10.67 -0.34 -9.97
CA ARG A 110 -11.59 0.76 -10.33
C ARG A 110 -12.46 1.14 -9.14
N PRO A 111 -12.77 2.43 -8.95
CA PRO A 111 -13.76 2.87 -7.97
C PRO A 111 -15.13 2.24 -8.30
N ILE A 112 -15.90 1.95 -7.26
CA ILE A 112 -17.26 1.45 -7.39
C ILE A 112 -18.11 2.58 -7.99
N SER A 113 -18.78 2.30 -9.11
CA SER A 113 -19.86 3.14 -9.67
C SER A 113 -21.13 3.05 -8.83
#